data_AF-A0A1M4UY02-F1
#
_entry.id   AF-A0A1M4UY02-F1
#
_cell.length_a   1.000
_cell.length_b   1.000
_cell.length_c   1.000
_cell.angle_alpha   90.00
_cell.angle_beta   90.00
_cell.angle_gamma   90.00
#
_symmetry.space_group_name_H-M   'P 1'
#
loop_
_entity.id
_entity.type
_entity.pdbx_description
1 polymer ?
#
loop_
_entity_poly.entity_id
_entity_poly.type
_entity_poly.pdbx_seq_one_letter_code
_entity_poly.pdbx_strand_id
1 'polypeptide(L)'
;MSRYFMYGTSLEGIEQLMMLAPNFPQRRSGIVINNHFNCEGGIKICNGCVEKVKSRGNPNDCFCFKEKLEADEIEYTDLIKDCFGRIKNYSLKDRLKLLSSRFTGELFLNHKHKKRFYHVHHKQDIEVWENSANYLAVIFLLTADEVLWNISENAVCLYGFDFSQIHLRQISTEGYALYQTAKTISTGKEYIRISEIADKELIDDTAFKIIINASLIAKYGADVFSIKK
;
A
#
# COMPACT_ATOMS: atom_id res chain seq x y z
N MET A 1 -9.36 -41.16 0.03
CA MET A 1 -10.74 -41.44 0.49
C MET A 1 -11.51 -40.13 0.43
N SER A 2 -12.66 -40.09 -0.25
CA SER A 2 -13.53 -38.91 -0.24
C SER A 2 -14.08 -38.69 1.16
N ARG A 3 -14.22 -37.43 1.59
CA ARG A 3 -14.85 -37.07 2.88
C ARG A 3 -16.34 -37.37 2.93
N TYR A 4 -16.96 -37.61 1.77
CA TYR A 4 -18.39 -37.84 1.60
C TYR A 4 -18.64 -39.28 1.14
N PHE A 5 -19.66 -39.89 1.74
CA PHE A 5 -20.04 -41.28 1.53
C PHE A 5 -20.73 -41.49 0.17
N MET A 6 -21.48 -40.49 -0.31
CA MET A 6 -22.27 -40.54 -1.55
C MET A 6 -21.59 -39.83 -2.74
N TYR A 7 -20.27 -39.66 -2.71
CA TYR A 7 -19.49 -38.98 -3.74
C TYR A 7 -19.70 -39.59 -5.13
N GLY A 8 -20.04 -38.77 -6.13
CA GLY A 8 -20.27 -39.20 -7.51
C GLY A 8 -21.67 -39.74 -7.82
N THR A 9 -22.62 -39.61 -6.87
CA THR A 9 -24.03 -39.98 -7.08
C THR A 9 -24.92 -38.75 -7.19
N SER A 10 -26.16 -38.94 -7.66
CA SER A 10 -27.18 -37.88 -7.69
C SER A 10 -27.58 -37.36 -6.30
N LEU A 11 -27.21 -38.07 -5.23
CA LEU A 11 -27.56 -37.74 -3.84
C LEU A 11 -26.42 -37.04 -3.08
N GLU A 12 -25.27 -36.81 -3.71
CA GLU A 12 -24.12 -36.15 -3.09
C GLU A 12 -24.48 -34.79 -2.49
N GLY A 13 -25.28 -33.99 -3.21
CA GLY A 13 -25.72 -32.68 -2.73
C GLY A 13 -26.61 -32.74 -1.48
N ILE A 14 -27.37 -33.82 -1.30
CA ILE A 14 -28.25 -33.99 -0.14
C ILE A 14 -27.42 -34.36 1.09
N GLU A 15 -26.39 -35.20 0.94
CA GLU A 15 -25.46 -35.53 2.02
C GLU A 15 -24.76 -34.28 2.56
N GLN A 16 -24.33 -33.38 1.67
CA GLN A 16 -23.72 -32.11 2.05
C GLN A 16 -24.69 -31.22 2.86
N LEU A 17 -25.97 -31.18 2.50
CA LEU A 17 -26.99 -30.42 3.23
C LEU A 17 -27.29 -31.03 4.60
N MET A 18 -27.33 -32.36 4.72
CA MET A 18 -27.58 -33.05 5.99
C MET A 18 -26.44 -32.89 7.01
N MET A 19 -25.25 -32.54 6.56
CA MET A 19 -24.09 -32.23 7.42
C MET A 19 -24.09 -30.79 7.95
N LEU A 20 -24.95 -29.91 7.43
CA LEU A 20 -25.05 -28.54 7.91
C LEU A 20 -26.01 -28.44 9.11
N ALA A 21 -25.64 -27.66 10.12
CA ALA A 21 -26.53 -27.39 11.23
C ALA A 21 -27.78 -26.60 10.75
N PRO A 22 -29.00 -26.95 11.19
CA PRO A 22 -30.22 -26.24 10.81
C PRO A 22 -30.11 -24.74 11.15
N ASN A 23 -30.54 -23.87 10.23
CA ASN A 23 -30.46 -22.40 10.32
C ASN A 23 -29.04 -21.80 10.33
N PHE A 24 -28.00 -22.52 9.93
CA PHE A 24 -26.69 -21.91 9.70
C PHE A 24 -26.75 -21.09 8.40
N PRO A 25 -26.68 -19.74 8.44
CA PRO A 25 -26.63 -18.97 7.21
C PRO A 25 -25.36 -19.38 6.45
N GLN A 26 -25.47 -19.65 5.14
CA GLN A 26 -24.29 -19.73 4.29
C GLN A 26 -23.44 -18.51 4.58
N ARG A 27 -22.14 -18.71 4.86
CA ARG A 27 -21.19 -17.59 4.95
C ARG A 27 -21.23 -16.87 3.61
N ARG A 28 -22.08 -15.85 3.52
CA ARG A 28 -21.94 -14.81 2.50
C ARG A 28 -20.52 -14.31 2.68
N SER A 29 -19.77 -14.30 1.58
CA SER A 29 -18.48 -13.64 1.46
C SER A 29 -18.51 -12.41 2.36
N GLY A 30 -17.59 -12.34 3.32
CA GLY A 30 -17.60 -11.31 4.35
C GLY A 30 -17.90 -9.95 3.73
N ILE A 31 -18.76 -9.18 4.36
CA ILE A 31 -18.97 -7.78 4.00
C ILE A 31 -17.57 -7.15 3.97
N VAL A 32 -17.09 -6.84 2.77
CA VAL A 32 -15.94 -5.96 2.59
C VAL A 32 -16.47 -4.61 3.03
N ILE A 33 -16.28 -4.29 4.31
CA ILE A 33 -16.34 -2.91 4.73
C ILE A 33 -15.18 -2.26 3.97
N ASN A 34 -15.49 -1.42 2.99
CA ASN A 34 -14.53 -0.58 2.29
C ASN A 34 -13.90 0.41 3.28
N ASN A 35 -13.09 -0.09 4.22
CA ASN A 35 -12.10 0.67 4.95
C ASN A 35 -10.88 0.74 4.05
N HIS A 36 -11.03 1.44 2.93
CA HIS A 36 -9.96 1.55 1.96
C HIS A 36 -8.80 2.34 2.57
N PHE A 37 -7.78 1.60 3.01
CA PHE A 37 -6.38 2.01 2.93
C PHE A 37 -5.84 1.97 1.51
N ASN A 38 -6.67 1.60 0.54
CA ASN A 38 -6.49 2.17 -0.76
C ASN A 38 -6.66 3.67 -0.56
N CYS A 39 -5.60 4.44 -0.84
CA CYS A 39 -5.83 5.69 -1.53
C CYS A 39 -6.65 5.33 -2.78
N GLU A 40 -7.96 5.13 -2.66
CA GLU A 40 -8.95 5.25 -3.73
C GLU A 40 -8.99 6.73 -4.12
N GLY A 41 -7.83 7.22 -4.56
CA GLY A 41 -7.70 8.22 -5.56
C GLY A 41 -7.41 7.48 -6.84
N GLY A 42 -8.39 6.71 -7.33
CA GLY A 42 -8.63 6.75 -8.77
C GLY A 42 -8.84 8.22 -9.11
N ILE A 43 -7.74 8.86 -9.52
CA ILE A 43 -7.62 10.17 -10.16
C ILE A 43 -8.70 11.17 -9.73
N LYS A 44 -8.42 11.99 -8.71
CA LYS A 44 -8.94 13.36 -8.77
C LYS A 44 -8.19 14.01 -9.91
N ILE A 45 -8.79 14.01 -11.09
CA ILE A 45 -8.33 14.82 -12.20
C ILE A 45 -8.20 16.22 -11.60
N CYS A 46 -6.98 16.78 -11.54
CA CYS A 46 -6.80 18.13 -11.04
C CYS A 46 -7.78 19.04 -11.80
N ASN A 47 -8.38 20.07 -11.18
CA ASN A 47 -9.37 20.89 -11.90
C ASN A 47 -8.83 21.46 -13.23
N GLY A 48 -7.52 21.72 -13.35
CA GLY A 48 -6.85 22.10 -14.61
C GLY A 48 -6.60 20.96 -15.60
N CYS A 49 -6.68 19.71 -15.16
CA CYS A 49 -6.49 18.50 -15.93
C CYS A 49 -7.81 18.04 -16.58
N VAL A 50 -8.96 18.46 -16.04
CA VAL A 50 -10.30 18.12 -16.56
C VAL A 50 -10.47 18.57 -18.00
N GLU A 51 -9.83 19.67 -18.39
CA GLU A 51 -9.87 20.19 -19.77
C GLU A 51 -8.96 19.41 -20.74
N LYS A 52 -7.85 18.84 -20.27
CA LYS A 52 -6.83 18.16 -21.11
C LYS A 52 -7.02 16.64 -21.24
N VAL A 53 -7.76 15.98 -20.34
CA VAL A 53 -7.97 14.52 -20.32
C VAL A 53 -8.80 13.97 -21.51
N LYS A 54 -9.45 14.84 -22.30
CA LYS A 54 -10.23 14.41 -23.47
C LYS A 54 -9.40 13.81 -24.62
N SER A 55 -8.07 13.87 -24.59
CA SER A 55 -7.25 13.54 -25.78
C SER A 55 -6.15 12.48 -25.62
N ARG A 56 -5.77 11.99 -24.43
CA ARG A 56 -4.64 11.03 -24.31
C ARG A 56 -4.77 10.01 -23.18
N GLY A 57 -4.15 8.86 -23.41
CA GLY A 57 -4.16 7.68 -22.55
C GLY A 57 -3.27 7.79 -21.30
N ASN A 58 -3.65 6.94 -20.34
CA ASN A 58 -3.16 6.78 -18.97
C ASN A 58 -3.48 7.93 -18.00
N PRO A 59 -4.54 7.80 -17.17
CA PRO A 59 -5.00 8.87 -16.27
C PRO A 59 -4.07 9.12 -15.07
N ASN A 60 -3.04 8.28 -14.88
CA ASN A 60 -2.08 8.38 -13.77
C ASN A 60 -1.02 9.49 -13.96
N ASP A 61 -0.89 10.08 -15.15
CA ASP A 61 0.14 11.08 -15.44
C ASP A 61 -0.46 12.49 -15.36
N CYS A 62 -0.59 13.00 -14.14
CA CYS A 62 -1.09 14.36 -13.90
C CYS A 62 0.02 15.37 -14.23
N PHE A 63 0.06 15.85 -15.47
CA PHE A 63 1.07 16.85 -15.90
C PHE A 63 1.11 18.08 -14.97
N CYS A 64 -0.05 18.50 -14.45
CA CYS A 64 -0.14 19.62 -13.51
C CYS A 64 0.42 19.32 -12.11
N PHE A 65 0.56 18.05 -11.71
CA PHE A 65 1.24 17.71 -10.46
C PHE A 65 2.74 17.98 -10.60
N LYS A 66 3.34 17.49 -11.69
CA LYS A 66 4.75 17.68 -11.98
C LYS A 66 5.12 19.15 -12.16
N GLU A 67 4.33 19.91 -12.93
CA GLU A 67 4.52 21.36 -13.10
C GLU A 67 4.51 22.12 -11.76
N LYS A 68 3.55 21.79 -10.87
CA LYS A 68 3.43 22.43 -9.56
C LYS A 68 4.52 22.01 -8.58
N LEU A 69 4.99 20.76 -8.69
CA LEU A 69 6.10 20.27 -7.89
C LEU A 69 7.42 20.93 -8.33
N GLU A 70 7.62 21.14 -9.63
CA GLU A 70 8.75 21.90 -10.19
C GLU A 70 8.70 23.38 -9.81
N ALA A 71 7.50 23.95 -9.68
CA ALA A 71 7.29 25.33 -9.22
C ALA A 71 7.38 25.51 -7.68
N ASP A 72 7.72 24.46 -6.92
CA ASP A 72 7.71 24.44 -5.43
C ASP A 72 6.37 24.90 -4.82
N GLU A 73 5.25 24.70 -5.54
CA GLU A 73 3.91 25.10 -5.08
C GLU A 73 3.23 24.04 -4.22
N ILE A 74 3.83 22.84 -4.09
CA ILE A 74 3.24 21.71 -3.37
C ILE A 74 4.09 21.39 -2.14
N GLU A 75 3.49 21.59 -0.96
CA GLU A 75 4.08 21.16 0.30
C GLU A 75 3.71 19.70 0.62
N TYR A 76 4.54 19.08 1.46
CA TYR A 76 4.26 17.75 2.02
C TYR A 76 2.91 17.70 2.78
N THR A 77 2.52 18.82 3.41
CA THR A 77 1.23 18.92 4.12
C THR A 77 0.04 18.79 3.17
N ASP A 78 0.17 19.26 1.93
CA ASP A 78 -0.91 19.24 0.95
C ASP A 78 -1.09 17.85 0.33
N LEU A 79 0.01 17.12 0.12
CA LEU A 79 -0.04 15.71 -0.26
C LEU A 79 -0.79 14.87 0.79
N ILE A 80 -0.49 15.10 2.07
CA ILE A 80 -1.15 14.41 3.17
C ILE A 80 -2.64 14.74 3.21
N LYS A 81 -3.01 16.02 3.09
CA LYS A 81 -4.42 16.44 3.07
C LYS A 81 -5.17 15.80 1.90
N ASP A 82 -4.57 15.75 0.72
CA ASP A 82 -5.22 15.19 -0.46
C ASP A 82 -5.37 13.66 -0.39
N CYS A 83 -4.44 12.95 0.26
CA CYS A 83 -4.53 11.50 0.46
C CYS A 83 -5.48 11.12 1.61
N PHE A 84 -5.32 11.75 2.78
CA PHE A 84 -5.93 11.26 4.02
C PHE A 84 -7.02 12.18 4.58
N GLY A 85 -7.24 13.36 4.01
CA GLY A 85 -8.15 14.37 4.56
C GLY A 85 -9.62 13.92 4.70
N ARG A 86 -10.03 12.93 3.89
CA ARG A 86 -11.39 12.34 3.93
C ARG A 86 -11.58 11.30 5.03
N ILE A 87 -10.50 10.76 5.59
CA ILE A 87 -10.57 9.69 6.57
C ILE A 87 -11.09 10.24 7.90
N LYS A 88 -12.12 9.62 8.45
CA LYS A 88 -12.73 9.99 9.73
C LYS A 88 -12.09 9.21 10.89
N ASN A 89 -10.80 9.45 11.13
CA ASN A 89 -10.08 8.90 12.28
C ASN A 89 -9.26 10.03 12.94
N TYR A 90 -9.57 10.34 14.20
CA TYR A 90 -8.94 11.45 14.91
C TYR A 90 -7.48 11.16 15.26
N SER A 91 -7.20 9.97 15.79
CA SER A 91 -5.84 9.52 16.11
C SER A 91 -4.92 9.56 14.89
N LEU A 92 -5.40 9.09 13.73
CA LEU A 92 -4.66 9.17 12.47
C LEU A 92 -4.35 10.63 12.10
N LYS A 93 -5.35 11.52 12.17
CA LYS A 93 -5.18 12.94 11.82
C LYS A 93 -4.12 13.62 12.69
N ASP A 94 -4.08 13.31 13.98
CA ASP A 94 -3.09 13.90 14.88
C ASP A 94 -1.69 13.38 14.61
N ARG A 95 -1.54 12.08 14.32
CA ARG A 95 -0.27 11.51 13.86
C ARG A 95 0.20 12.14 12.55
N LEU A 96 -0.71 12.36 11.59
CA LEU A 96 -0.41 13.01 10.31
C LEU A 96 0.05 14.46 10.51
N LYS A 97 -0.61 15.25 11.37
CA LYS A 97 -0.16 16.62 11.69
C LYS A 97 1.25 16.62 12.26
N LEU A 98 1.54 15.71 13.19
CA LEU A 98 2.86 15.60 13.79
C LEU A 98 3.91 15.20 12.75
N LEU A 99 3.60 14.24 11.88
CA LEU A 99 4.45 13.81 10.78
C LEU A 99 4.76 14.96 9.82
N SER A 100 3.75 15.72 9.40
CA SER A 100 3.93 16.89 8.53
C SER A 100 4.82 17.95 9.18
N SER A 101 4.60 18.25 10.47
CA SER A 101 5.39 19.27 11.17
C SER A 101 6.88 18.91 11.31
N ARG A 102 7.20 17.60 11.26
CA ARG A 102 8.56 17.07 11.40
C ARG A 102 9.20 16.69 10.06
N PHE A 103 8.56 17.02 8.94
CA PHE A 103 9.10 16.68 7.64
C PHE A 103 10.38 17.46 7.36
N THR A 104 11.43 16.74 6.96
CA THR A 104 12.77 17.29 6.72
C THR A 104 13.12 17.37 5.24
N GLY A 105 12.17 17.08 4.34
CA GLY A 105 12.44 16.97 2.90
C GLY A 105 12.91 15.58 2.44
N GLU A 106 12.91 14.56 3.31
CA GLU A 106 13.28 13.20 2.91
C GLU A 106 12.23 12.16 3.35
N LEU A 107 11.74 11.41 2.35
CA LEU A 107 10.76 10.34 2.55
C LEU A 107 11.39 9.12 3.23
N PHE A 108 12.64 8.80 2.87
CA PHE A 108 13.35 7.65 3.39
C PHE A 108 13.55 7.75 4.91
N LEU A 109 13.69 6.57 5.54
CA LEU A 109 13.96 6.49 6.97
C LEU A 109 15.38 6.98 7.28
N ASN A 110 16.33 6.50 6.48
CA ASN A 110 17.76 6.76 6.62
C ASN A 110 18.48 6.38 5.31
N HIS A 111 19.79 6.63 5.26
CA HIS A 111 20.63 6.30 4.11
C HIS A 111 20.66 4.80 3.78
N LYS A 112 20.55 3.90 4.78
CA LYS A 112 20.54 2.45 4.55
C LYS A 112 19.27 2.01 3.80
N HIS A 113 18.11 2.52 4.20
CA HIS A 113 16.84 2.29 3.51
C HIS A 113 16.95 2.80 2.06
N LYS A 114 17.40 4.03 1.85
CA LYS A 114 17.60 4.61 0.51
C LYS A 114 18.53 3.75 -0.36
N LYS A 115 19.65 3.29 0.21
CA LYS A 115 20.60 2.43 -0.49
C LYS A 115 19.96 1.11 -0.91
N ARG A 116 19.23 0.44 -0.01
CA ARG A 116 18.52 -0.81 -0.34
C ARG A 116 17.51 -0.60 -1.46
N PHE A 117 16.71 0.46 -1.37
CA PHE A 117 15.72 0.81 -2.38
C PHE A 117 16.33 0.92 -3.79
N TYR A 118 17.32 1.80 -3.99
CA TYR A 118 17.94 1.98 -5.30
C TYR A 118 18.75 0.75 -5.76
N HIS A 119 19.28 -0.04 -4.84
CA HIS A 119 19.99 -1.28 -5.17
C HIS A 119 19.09 -2.32 -5.86
N VAL A 120 17.80 -2.38 -5.51
CA VAL A 120 16.84 -3.25 -6.20
C VAL A 120 16.72 -2.86 -7.67
N HIS A 121 16.56 -1.57 -7.94
CA HIS A 121 16.42 -1.04 -9.30
C HIS A 121 17.69 -1.24 -10.13
N HIS A 122 18.86 -1.00 -9.54
CA HIS A 122 20.15 -1.27 -10.20
C HIS A 122 20.35 -2.75 -10.52
N LYS A 123 19.90 -3.67 -9.65
CA LYS A 123 19.96 -5.12 -9.94
C LYS A 123 19.08 -5.53 -11.11
N GLN A 124 18.00 -4.78 -11.37
CA GLN A 124 17.01 -5.07 -12.40
C GLN A 124 17.31 -4.38 -13.74
N ASP A 125 18.30 -3.47 -13.77
CA ASP A 125 18.63 -2.63 -14.94
C ASP A 125 17.42 -1.81 -15.43
N ILE A 126 16.58 -1.36 -14.50
CA ILE A 126 15.37 -0.56 -14.75
C ILE A 126 15.47 0.74 -13.96
N GLU A 127 15.20 1.86 -14.62
CA GLU A 127 15.16 3.15 -13.94
C GLU A 127 13.95 3.26 -13.01
N VAL A 128 14.10 4.00 -11.91
CA VAL A 128 13.02 4.18 -10.91
C VAL A 128 11.75 4.75 -11.55
N TRP A 129 11.89 5.67 -12.50
CA TRP A 129 10.79 6.37 -13.17
C TRP A 129 10.00 5.50 -14.14
N GLU A 130 10.56 4.37 -14.59
CA GLU A 130 9.90 3.42 -15.49
C GLU A 130 8.99 2.44 -14.74
N ASN A 131 9.15 2.34 -13.42
CA ASN A 131 8.38 1.44 -12.59
C ASN A 131 7.01 2.01 -12.22
N SER A 132 6.02 1.13 -12.09
CA SER A 132 4.69 1.55 -11.63
C SER A 132 4.74 2.12 -10.20
N ALA A 133 3.88 3.11 -9.92
CA ALA A 133 3.77 3.73 -8.59
C ALA A 133 3.56 2.69 -7.46
N ASN A 134 2.72 1.68 -7.71
CA ASN A 134 2.48 0.59 -6.76
C ASN A 134 3.74 -0.25 -6.53
N TYR A 135 4.50 -0.56 -7.58
CA TYR A 135 5.75 -1.30 -7.46
C TYR A 135 6.77 -0.52 -6.61
N LEU A 136 6.94 0.77 -6.88
CA LEU A 136 7.82 1.65 -6.10
C LEU A 136 7.41 1.70 -4.63
N ALA A 137 6.12 1.85 -4.33
CA ALA A 137 5.61 1.88 -2.97
C ALA A 137 5.87 0.56 -2.22
N VAL A 138 5.70 -0.58 -2.88
CA VAL A 138 5.96 -1.90 -2.29
C VAL A 138 7.44 -2.10 -2.01
N ILE A 139 8.34 -1.78 -2.96
CA ILE A 139 9.79 -1.85 -2.73
C ILE A 139 10.21 -0.91 -1.59
N PHE A 140 9.65 0.29 -1.53
CA PHE A 140 9.89 1.25 -0.45
C PHE A 140 9.50 0.68 0.92
N LEU A 141 8.39 -0.05 1.02
CA LEU A 141 7.99 -0.69 2.27
C LEU A 141 8.89 -1.87 2.64
N LEU A 142 9.17 -2.76 1.69
CA LEU A 142 9.96 -3.98 1.93
C LEU A 142 11.43 -3.67 2.27
N THR A 143 11.99 -2.59 1.73
CA THR A 143 13.39 -2.19 1.96
C THR A 143 13.59 -1.31 3.20
N ALA A 144 12.50 -0.88 3.86
CA ALA A 144 12.58 -0.01 5.02
C ALA A 144 13.21 -0.71 6.25
N ASP A 145 12.90 -1.99 6.45
CA ASP A 145 13.49 -2.83 7.49
C ASP A 145 14.46 -3.85 6.91
N GLU A 146 15.55 -4.14 7.63
CA GLU A 146 16.60 -5.03 7.15
C GLU A 146 16.18 -6.51 7.20
N VAL A 147 15.50 -6.91 8.27
CA VAL A 147 15.02 -8.29 8.43
C VAL A 147 13.94 -8.57 7.41
N LEU A 148 12.99 -7.65 7.24
CA LEU A 148 11.94 -7.71 6.22
C LEU A 148 12.54 -7.79 4.81
N TRP A 149 13.54 -6.98 4.49
CA TRP A 149 14.17 -7.02 3.18
C TRP A 149 14.81 -8.39 2.92
N ASN A 150 15.58 -8.91 3.87
CA ASN A 150 16.29 -10.18 3.70
C ASN A 150 15.34 -11.37 3.45
N ILE A 151 14.16 -11.38 4.06
CA ILE A 151 13.17 -12.45 3.84
C ILE A 151 12.30 -12.24 2.58
N SER A 152 12.28 -11.01 2.03
CA SER A 152 11.43 -10.66 0.89
C SER A 152 12.19 -10.45 -0.43
N GLU A 153 13.51 -10.32 -0.41
CA GLU A 153 14.33 -10.07 -1.61
C GLU A 153 14.05 -11.09 -2.72
N ASN A 154 13.97 -12.38 -2.39
CA ASN A 154 13.70 -13.45 -3.36
C ASN A 154 12.26 -13.46 -3.90
N ALA A 155 11.34 -12.76 -3.23
CA ALA A 155 9.95 -12.64 -3.66
C ALA A 155 9.73 -11.47 -4.64
N VAL A 156 10.72 -10.60 -4.82
CA VAL A 156 10.65 -9.45 -5.73
C VAL A 156 11.01 -9.89 -7.15
N CYS A 157 10.08 -9.66 -8.08
CA CYS A 157 10.26 -9.89 -9.52
C CYS A 157 10.19 -8.55 -10.27
N LEU A 158 10.66 -8.50 -11.53
CA LEU A 158 10.76 -7.26 -12.34
C LEU A 158 9.48 -6.40 -12.35
N TYR A 159 8.30 -7.03 -12.34
CA TYR A 159 7.02 -6.31 -12.40
C TYR A 159 6.00 -6.81 -11.37
N GLY A 160 6.45 -7.44 -10.28
CA GLY A 160 5.53 -8.03 -9.33
C GLY A 160 6.19 -8.67 -8.12
N PHE A 161 5.36 -9.30 -7.30
CA PHE A 161 5.76 -9.82 -6.00
C PHE A 161 5.09 -11.17 -5.75
N ASP A 162 5.89 -12.18 -5.39
CA ASP A 162 5.36 -13.46 -4.89
C ASP A 162 5.37 -13.49 -3.37
N PHE A 163 4.35 -12.86 -2.78
CA PHE A 163 4.17 -12.83 -1.32
C PHE A 163 4.03 -14.23 -0.69
N SER A 164 3.76 -15.28 -1.47
CA SER A 164 3.66 -16.66 -0.92
C SER A 164 5.02 -17.21 -0.47
N GLN A 165 6.12 -16.68 -1.00
CA GLN A 165 7.48 -17.07 -0.62
C GLN A 165 7.97 -16.39 0.66
N ILE A 166 7.29 -15.34 1.13
CA ILE A 166 7.73 -14.53 2.25
C ILE A 166 7.27 -15.18 3.57
N HIS A 167 8.24 -15.72 4.30
CA HIS A 167 8.01 -16.34 5.60
C HIS A 167 8.36 -15.36 6.72
N LEU A 168 7.35 -14.81 7.38
CA LEU A 168 7.46 -13.76 8.40
C LEU A 168 8.03 -14.23 9.77
N ARG A 169 8.89 -15.24 9.77
CA ARG A 169 9.54 -15.71 11.01
C ARG A 169 10.49 -14.62 11.50
N GLN A 170 10.44 -14.32 12.80
CA GLN A 170 11.34 -13.37 13.49
C GLN A 170 11.20 -11.90 13.04
N ILE A 171 10.10 -11.53 12.39
CA ILE A 171 9.84 -10.13 12.05
C ILE A 171 9.34 -9.35 13.27
N SER A 172 9.71 -8.07 13.37
CA SER A 172 9.16 -7.18 14.39
C SER A 172 7.69 -6.82 14.09
N THR A 173 7.01 -6.23 15.07
CA THR A 173 5.67 -5.63 14.92
C THR A 173 5.64 -4.60 13.79
N GLU A 174 6.66 -3.76 13.69
CA GLU A 174 6.81 -2.74 12.66
C GLU A 174 7.04 -3.37 11.29
N GLY A 175 7.96 -4.34 11.19
CA GLY A 175 8.20 -5.06 9.94
C GLY A 175 6.95 -5.80 9.46
N TYR A 176 6.16 -6.37 10.37
CA TYR A 176 4.88 -6.98 10.04
C TYR A 176 3.87 -5.95 9.50
N ALA A 177 3.76 -4.78 10.13
CA ALA A 177 2.89 -3.70 9.65
C ALA A 177 3.29 -3.19 8.25
N LEU A 178 4.60 -3.02 8.01
CA LEU A 178 5.15 -2.64 6.70
C LEU A 178 4.81 -3.70 5.63
N TYR A 179 4.98 -4.98 5.95
CA TYR A 179 4.63 -6.09 5.07
C TYR A 179 3.12 -6.13 4.74
N GLN A 180 2.24 -5.99 5.73
CA GLN A 180 0.80 -6.00 5.48
C GLN A 180 0.35 -4.77 4.68
N THR A 181 1.00 -3.62 4.89
CA THR A 181 0.79 -2.42 4.06
C THR A 181 1.24 -2.70 2.61
N ALA A 182 2.38 -3.36 2.42
CA ALA A 182 2.90 -3.70 1.09
C ALA A 182 1.96 -4.64 0.34
N LYS A 183 1.45 -5.68 1.01
CA LYS A 183 0.40 -6.55 0.44
C LYS A 183 -0.88 -5.79 0.11
N THR A 184 -1.27 -4.84 0.97
CA THR A 184 -2.48 -4.03 0.76
C THR A 184 -2.35 -3.22 -0.53
N ILE A 185 -1.24 -2.51 -0.71
CA ILE A 185 -0.97 -1.73 -1.93
C ILE A 185 -0.86 -2.65 -3.16
N SER A 186 -0.16 -3.77 -3.05
CA SER A 186 0.06 -4.65 -4.20
C SER A 186 -1.20 -5.36 -4.70
N THR A 187 -2.15 -5.68 -3.81
CA THR A 187 -3.33 -6.50 -4.15
C THR A 187 -4.64 -5.72 -4.13
N GLY A 188 -4.64 -4.50 -3.59
CA GLY A 188 -5.84 -3.69 -3.36
C GLY A 188 -6.76 -4.22 -2.25
N LYS A 189 -6.38 -5.27 -1.53
CA LYS A 189 -7.16 -5.86 -0.42
C LYS A 189 -6.63 -5.37 0.92
N GLU A 190 -7.52 -5.00 1.84
CA GLU A 190 -7.13 -4.57 3.20
C GLU A 190 -6.51 -5.74 3.99
N TYR A 191 -5.21 -5.65 4.30
CA TYR A 191 -4.53 -6.58 5.23
C TYR A 191 -4.11 -5.92 6.56
N ILE A 192 -4.26 -4.60 6.65
CA ILE A 192 -4.02 -3.80 7.85
C ILE A 192 -5.05 -2.68 7.89
N ARG A 193 -5.63 -2.42 9.07
CA ARG A 193 -6.73 -1.45 9.23
C ARG A 193 -6.25 -0.06 9.63
N ILE A 194 -7.04 0.95 9.28
CA ILE A 194 -6.78 2.36 9.65
C ILE A 194 -6.66 2.54 11.15
N SER A 195 -7.45 1.83 11.93
CA SER A 195 -7.34 1.85 13.38
C SER A 195 -5.99 1.34 13.88
N GLU A 196 -5.40 0.32 13.24
CA GLU A 196 -4.11 -0.25 13.63
C GLU A 196 -2.97 0.71 13.32
N ILE A 197 -2.97 1.32 12.13
CA ILE A 197 -1.97 2.33 11.72
C ILE A 197 -2.11 3.61 12.54
N ALA A 198 -3.32 3.96 12.98
CA ALA A 198 -3.55 5.14 13.81
C ALA A 198 -3.11 4.92 15.27
N ASP A 199 -2.96 3.67 15.72
CA ASP A 199 -2.56 3.33 17.07
C ASP A 199 -1.04 3.49 17.25
N LYS A 200 -0.66 4.38 18.17
CA LYS A 200 0.76 4.70 18.44
C LYS A 200 1.45 3.63 19.29
N GLU A 201 0.69 2.87 20.08
CA GLU A 201 1.22 1.79 20.89
C GLU A 201 1.52 0.55 20.04
N LEU A 202 0.74 0.35 18.98
CA LEU A 202 0.92 -0.75 18.04
C LEU A 202 1.96 -0.44 16.93
N ILE A 203 1.90 0.79 16.38
CA ILE A 203 2.75 1.22 15.27
C ILE A 203 3.45 2.49 15.67
N ASP A 204 4.77 2.41 15.83
CA ASP A 204 5.60 3.54 16.22
C ASP A 204 5.64 4.66 15.16
N ASP A 205 6.22 5.80 15.50
CA ASP A 205 6.26 6.96 14.61
C ASP A 205 7.17 6.72 13.38
N THR A 206 8.11 5.78 13.45
CA THR A 206 9.01 5.47 12.33
C THR A 206 8.33 4.60 11.28
N ALA A 207 7.67 3.51 11.67
CA ALA A 207 6.88 2.67 10.78
C ALA A 207 5.70 3.46 10.19
N PHE A 208 5.04 4.29 11.01
CA PHE A 208 3.99 5.18 10.55
C PHE A 208 4.48 6.12 9.44
N LYS A 209 5.63 6.81 9.62
CA LYS A 209 6.22 7.66 8.58
C LYS A 209 6.36 6.90 7.26
N ILE A 210 6.87 5.67 7.31
CA ILE A 210 7.13 4.86 6.12
C ILE A 210 5.83 4.42 5.45
N ILE A 211 4.82 4.00 6.21
CA ILE A 211 3.49 3.65 5.70
C ILE A 211 2.85 4.83 4.98
N ILE A 212 2.89 6.02 5.58
CA ILE A 212 2.32 7.23 4.99
C ILE A 212 3.08 7.61 3.72
N ASN A 213 4.41 7.61 3.74
CA ASN A 213 5.23 7.95 2.57
C ASN A 213 5.04 6.94 1.43
N ALA A 214 4.94 5.65 1.73
CA ALA A 214 4.62 4.62 0.74
C ALA A 214 3.26 4.87 0.08
N SER A 215 2.26 5.31 0.86
CA SER A 215 0.94 5.66 0.33
C SER A 215 0.98 6.87 -0.60
N LEU A 216 1.87 7.83 -0.34
CA LEU A 216 2.11 8.96 -1.25
C LEU A 216 2.76 8.47 -2.56
N ILE A 217 3.78 7.63 -2.46
CA ILE A 217 4.46 7.02 -3.63
C ILE A 217 3.46 6.21 -4.46
N ALA A 218 2.58 5.44 -3.83
CA ALA A 218 1.57 4.65 -4.54
C ALA A 218 0.59 5.52 -5.35
N LYS A 219 0.32 6.74 -4.88
CA LYS A 219 -0.63 7.66 -5.52
C LYS A 219 0.00 8.55 -6.59
N TYR A 220 1.19 9.07 -6.33
CA TYR A 220 1.84 10.09 -7.18
C TYR A 220 3.09 9.58 -7.90
N GLY A 221 3.51 8.34 -7.64
CA GLY A 221 4.67 7.73 -8.29
C GLY A 221 6.01 8.30 -7.83
N ALA A 222 6.99 8.27 -8.74
CA ALA A 222 8.37 8.65 -8.47
C ALA A 222 8.55 10.16 -8.20
N ASP A 223 7.63 11.00 -8.67
CA ASP A 223 7.72 12.46 -8.53
C ASP A 223 7.77 12.92 -7.06
N VAL A 224 7.19 12.15 -6.13
CA VAL A 224 7.20 12.46 -4.69
C VAL A 224 8.61 12.46 -4.12
N PHE A 225 9.56 11.73 -4.70
CA PHE A 225 10.94 11.73 -4.21
C PHE A 225 11.63 13.09 -4.34
N SER A 226 11.10 13.98 -5.19
CA SER A 226 11.61 15.34 -5.40
C SER A 226 10.96 16.38 -4.47
N ILE A 227 10.03 15.98 -3.59
CA ILE A 227 9.33 16.94 -2.74
C ILE A 227 10.27 17.62 -1.74
N LYS A 228 10.17 18.95 -1.68
CA LYS A 228 10.88 19.75 -0.69
C LYS A 228 10.04 19.96 0.57
N LYS A 229 10.67 20.55 1.58
CA LYS A 229 10.06 20.78 2.88
C LYS A 229 8.79 21.61 2.77
#